data_AF-A0A7L2QZ14-F1
#
_entry.id   AF-A0A7L2QZ14-F1
#
_cell.length_a   1.000
_cell.length_b   1.000
_cell.length_c   1.000
_cell.angle_alpha   90.00
_cell.angle_beta   90.00
_cell.angle_gamma   90.00
#
_symmetry.space_group_name_H-M   'P 1'
#
loop_
_entity.id
_entity.type
_entity.pdbx_description
1 polymer ?
#
loop_
_entity_poly.entity_id
_entity_poly.type
_entity_poly.pdbx_seq_one_letter_code
_entity_poly.pdbx_strand_id
1 'polypeptide(L)' 'QFILQEVDITLPENSAWYDKYKYDIPVFHLNGKFLMKHRVNIQKFEDRLRKLELQSEGNQ' A
#
# COMPACT_ATOMS: atom_id res chain seq x y z
N GLN A 1 -3.43 7.95 -12.34
CA GLN A 1 -4.60 7.95 -11.41
C GLN A 1 -4.55 6.67 -10.57
N PHE A 2 -4.79 6.75 -9.26
CA PHE A 2 -4.80 5.57 -8.37
C PHE A 2 -6.14 5.44 -7.66
N ILE A 3 -6.44 4.23 -7.18
CA ILE A 3 -7.62 3.95 -6.34
C ILE A 3 -7.11 3.67 -4.93
N LEU A 4 -7.64 4.40 -3.95
CA LEU A 4 -7.42 4.09 -2.54
C LEU A 4 -8.48 3.10 -2.10
N GLN A 5 -8.05 1.96 -1.58
CA GLN A 5 -8.93 0.96 -0.98
C GLN A 5 -8.59 0.86 0.50
N GLU A 6 -9.59 1.08 1.34
CA GLU A 6 -9.48 0.89 2.79
C GLU A 6 -9.85 -0.55 3.15
N VAL A 7 -9.10 -1.13 4.08
CA VAL A 7 -9.32 -2.49 4.59
C VAL A 7 -9.41 -2.39 6.10
N ASP A 8 -10.58 -2.71 6.64
CA ASP A 8 -10.77 -2.82 8.08
C ASP A 8 -10.23 -4.18 8.55
N ILE A 9 -9.09 -4.14 9.24
CA ILE A 9 -8.43 -5.33 9.76
C ILE A 9 -9.16 -5.93 10.96
N THR A 10 -10.12 -5.24 11.57
CA THR A 10 -10.88 -5.76 12.72
C THR A 10 -11.96 -6.76 12.30
N LEU A 11 -12.28 -6.81 11.00
CA LEU A 11 -13.26 -7.74 10.45
C LEU A 11 -12.70 -9.18 10.39
N PRO A 12 -13.52 -10.21 10.67
CA PRO A 12 -13.08 -11.61 10.65
C PRO A 12 -12.45 -12.05 9.32
N GLU A 13 -12.96 -11.56 8.19
CA GLU A 13 -12.42 -11.83 6.85
C GLU A 13 -10.97 -11.34 6.66
N ASN A 14 -10.55 -10.36 7.47
CA ASN A 14 -9.22 -9.76 7.43
C ASN A 14 -8.35 -10.15 8.62
N SER A 15 -8.71 -11.20 9.36
CA SER A 15 -7.95 -11.71 10.52
C SER A 15 -6.46 -11.92 10.24
N ALA A 16 -6.11 -12.38 9.04
CA ALA A 16 -4.71 -12.51 8.62
C ALA A 16 -3.95 -11.15 8.61
N TRP A 17 -4.61 -10.06 8.23
CA TRP A 17 -4.03 -8.71 8.31
C TRP A 17 -3.97 -8.21 9.74
N TYR A 18 -4.98 -8.52 10.56
CA TYR A 18 -4.98 -8.20 11.98
C TYR A 18 -3.76 -8.78 12.68
N ASP A 19 -3.56 -10.10 12.55
CA ASP A 19 -2.45 -10.79 13.19
C ASP A 19 -1.09 -10.25 12.75
N LYS A 20 -0.99 -9.89 11.47
CA LYS A 20 0.25 -9.38 10.88
C LYS A 20 0.55 -7.93 11.26
N TYR A 21 -0.46 -7.07 11.41
CA TYR A 21 -0.26 -5.62 11.46
C TYR A 21 -0.96 -4.86 12.59
N LYS A 22 -1.66 -5.53 13.51
CA LYS A 22 -2.38 -4.87 14.63
C LYS A 22 -1.59 -3.81 15.41
N TYR A 23 -0.27 -3.94 15.53
CA TYR A 23 0.60 -2.97 16.23
C TYR A 23 1.34 -2.01 15.29
N ASP A 24 1.19 -2.23 13.98
CA ASP A 24 1.97 -1.61 12.91
C ASP A 24 1.16 -0.64 12.05
N ILE A 25 -0.13 -0.50 12.32
CA ILE A 25 -1.02 0.38 11.57
C ILE A 25 -0.66 1.88 11.73
N PRO A 26 -0.96 2.72 10.71
CA PRO A 26 -1.50 2.35 9.39
C PRO A 26 -0.46 1.69 8.47
N VAL A 27 -0.88 0.71 7.67
CA VAL A 27 -0.03 0.00 6.69
C VAL A 27 -0.54 0.22 5.28
N PHE A 28 0.36 0.57 4.35
CA PHE A 28 0.04 0.85 2.96
C PHE A 28 0.67 -0.19 2.04
N HIS A 29 -0.13 -0.71 1.11
CA HIS A 29 0.32 -1.53 0.00
C HIS A 29 0.08 -0.79 -1.30
N LEU A 30 1.02 -0.89 -2.24
CA LEU A 30 0.90 -0.37 -3.60
C LEU A 30 1.07 -1.53 -4.57
N ASN A 31 0.06 -1.77 -5.41
CA ASN A 31 -0.01 -2.92 -6.32
C ASN A 31 0.24 -4.26 -5.61
N GLY A 32 -0.37 -4.44 -4.43
CA GLY A 32 -0.22 -5.64 -3.59
C GLY A 32 1.13 -5.78 -2.86
N LYS A 33 2.07 -4.84 -3.05
CA LYS A 33 3.38 -4.87 -2.38
C LYS A 33 3.42 -3.88 -1.23
N PHE A 34 4.02 -4.29 -0.12
CA PHE A 34 4.22 -3.42 1.04
C PHE A 34 4.99 -2.15 0.65
N LEU A 35 4.48 -0.99 1.07
CA LEU A 35 5.09 0.31 0.79
C LEU A 35 5.67 0.94 2.06
N MET A 36 4.83 1.08 3.09
CA MET A 36 5.17 1.77 4.34
C MET A 36 4.19 1.43 5.46
N LYS A 37 4.61 1.64 6.70
CA LYS A 37 3.82 1.47 7.93
C LYS A 37 4.09 2.57 8.95
N HIS A 38 3.23 2.72 9.96
CA HIS A 38 3.26 3.74 11.05
C HIS A 38 3.17 5.21 10.62
N ARG A 39 3.82 5.61 9.53
CA ARG A 39 3.83 6.99 9.03
C ARG A 39 3.71 7.01 7.52
N VAL A 40 2.87 7.91 7.03
CA VAL A 40 2.75 8.19 5.61
C VAL A 40 3.97 8.99 5.19
N ASN A 41 4.74 8.46 4.25
CA ASN A 41 5.80 9.19 3.55
C ASN A 41 5.32 9.48 2.12
N ILE A 42 4.76 10.67 1.93
CA ILE A 42 4.18 11.10 0.65
C ILE A 42 5.24 11.09 -0.45
N GLN A 43 6.46 11.57 -0.16
CA GLN A 43 7.55 11.58 -1.13
C GLN A 43 7.88 10.16 -1.64
N LYS A 44 7.98 9.20 -0.72
CA LYS A 44 8.23 7.78 -1.06
C LYS A 44 7.10 7.20 -1.90
N PHE A 45 5.85 7.57 -1.60
CA PHE A 45 4.69 7.15 -2.38
C PHE A 45 4.74 7.71 -3.80
N GLU A 46 4.95 9.02 -3.96
CA GLU A 46 5.05 9.66 -5.28
C GLU A 46 6.20 9.11 -6.11
N ASP A 47 7.39 8.92 -5.52
CA ASP A 47 8.53 8.37 -6.22
C ASP A 47 8.28 6.93 -6.70
N ARG A 48 7.52 6.15 -5.91
CA ARG A 48 7.13 4.79 -6.30
C ARG A 48 6.08 4.81 -7.39
N LEU A 49 5.13 5.74 -7.33
CA LEU A 49 4.09 5.91 -8.34
C LEU A 49 4.70 6.32 -9.68
N ARG A 50 5.56 7.34 -9.70
CA ARG A 50 6.29 7.79 -10.91
C ARG A 50 7.08 6.65 -11.55
N LYS A 51 7.77 5.82 -10.74
CA LYS A 51 8.49 4.65 -11.25
C LYS A 51 7.58 3.62 -11.92
N LEU A 52 6.38 3.40 -11.40
CA LEU A 52 5.42 2.46 -11.98
C LEU A 52 4.82 2.98 -13.29
N GLU A 53 4.52 4.27 -13.36
CA GLU A 53 4.04 4.93 -14.58
C GLU A 53 5.09 4.82 -15.70
N LEU A 54 6.34 5.18 -15.41
CA LEU A 54 7.45 5.08 -16.37
C LEU A 54 7.75 3.63 -16.82
N GLN A 55 7.60 2.64 -15.93
CA GLN A 55 7.80 1.23 -16.29
C GLN A 55 6.66 0.66 -17.13
N SER A 56 5.46 1.25 -17.06
CA SER A 56 4.31 0.81 -17.84
C SER A 56 4.39 1.30 -19.30
N GLU A 57 5.08 2.43 -19.55
CA GLU A 57 5.27 3.02 -20.88
C GLU A 57 6.43 2.37 -21.68
N GLY A 58 7.31 1.61 -21.03
CA GLY A 58 8.45 0.93 -21.69
C GLY A 58 8.16 -0.45 -22.26
N ASN A 59 6.92 -0.95 -22.14
CA ASN A 59 6.49 -2.26 -22.62
C ASN A 59 5.43 -2.15 -23.75
N GLN A 60 5.64 -1.23 -24.71
CA GLN A 60 4.90 -1.16 -25.97
C GLN A 60 5.77 -1.54 -27.16
#